data_AF-A0A060YCE5-F1
#
_entry.id   AF-A0A060YCE5-F1
#
_cell.length_a   1.000
_cell.length_b   1.000
_cell.length_c   1.000
_cell.angle_alpha   90.00
_cell.angle_beta   90.00
_cell.angle_gamma   90.00
#
_symmetry.space_group_name_H-M   'P 1'
#
loop_
_entity.id
_entity.type
_entity.pdbx_description
1 polymer ?
#
loop_
_entity_poly.entity_id
_entity_poly.type
_entity_poly.pdbx_seq_one_letter_code
_entity_poly.pdbx_strand_id
1 'polypeptide(L)'
;MFGCLVAGRLVQTDAQQVAGDKFVFNLPDYENVNHVVVFMLGTVPFPAGMGGAVYFSFPDPVGGQVWQLLGFITNDKPSAIFKISQLKPGEGGEHPFGVMTVPRLASVAQVGVSIEPLEQLVQQTPVSGATVCAVDSFMQVRALWVICSVHNQ
;
A
#
# COMPACT_ATOMS: atom_id res chain seq x y z
N MET A 1 15.24 -0.68 7.26
CA MET A 1 15.11 -1.16 5.86
C MET A 1 14.09 -0.33 5.09
N PHE A 2 12.93 -0.04 5.69
CA PHE A 2 11.85 0.73 5.04
C PHE A 2 11.58 2.05 5.75
N GLY A 3 11.06 3.01 5.01
CA GLY A 3 10.47 4.25 5.49
C GLY A 3 9.03 4.39 4.99
N CYS A 4 8.20 5.01 5.80
CA CYS A 4 6.81 5.34 5.49
C CYS A 4 6.62 6.85 5.62
N LEU A 5 6.02 7.49 4.63
CA LEU A 5 5.71 8.91 4.65
C LEU A 5 4.23 9.11 4.36
N VAL A 6 3.55 9.80 5.26
CA VAL A 6 2.18 10.27 5.05
C VAL A 6 2.24 11.69 4.54
N ALA A 7 1.47 12.00 3.49
CA ALA A 7 1.38 13.37 2.97
C ALA A 7 0.96 14.34 4.10
N GLY A 8 1.80 15.35 4.35
CA GLY A 8 1.57 16.35 5.41
C GLY A 8 2.10 15.97 6.80
N ARG A 9 2.83 14.86 6.95
CA ARG A 9 3.46 14.46 8.22
C ARG A 9 4.95 14.18 8.07
N LEU A 10 5.63 14.06 9.20
CA LEU A 10 7.02 13.63 9.24
C LEU A 10 7.17 12.18 8.77
N VAL A 11 8.31 11.90 8.15
CA VAL A 11 8.69 10.53 7.76
C VAL A 11 8.83 9.65 8.98
N GLN A 12 8.27 8.44 8.90
CA GLN A 12 8.44 7.38 9.88
C GLN A 12 9.45 6.37 9.36
N THR A 13 10.55 6.19 10.10
CA THR A 13 11.57 5.18 9.80
C THR A 13 11.64 4.08 10.85
N ASP A 14 10.86 4.22 11.93
CA ASP A 14 10.81 3.29 13.05
C ASP A 14 9.73 2.23 12.82
N ALA A 15 10.02 1.32 11.89
CA ALA A 15 9.12 0.22 11.56
C ALA A 15 9.12 -0.81 12.69
N GLN A 16 7.96 -1.16 13.22
CA GLN A 16 7.84 -2.26 14.18
C GLN A 16 8.01 -3.58 13.43
N GLN A 17 9.12 -4.27 13.68
CA GLN A 17 9.34 -5.61 13.14
C GLN A 17 8.48 -6.60 13.92
N VAL A 18 7.47 -7.16 13.26
CA VAL A 18 6.54 -8.14 13.86
C VAL A 18 6.96 -9.58 13.58
N ALA A 19 7.71 -9.80 12.49
CA ALA A 19 8.38 -11.05 12.16
C ALA A 19 9.69 -10.77 11.42
N GLY A 20 10.54 -11.78 11.21
CA GLY A 20 11.82 -11.60 10.52
C GLY A 20 11.69 -10.95 9.13
N ASP A 21 10.59 -11.25 8.45
CA ASP A 21 10.20 -10.82 7.10
C ASP A 21 9.04 -9.81 7.09
N LYS A 22 8.53 -9.36 8.24
CA LYS A 22 7.34 -8.50 8.33
C LYS A 22 7.56 -7.27 9.18
N PHE A 23 7.20 -6.12 8.61
CA PHE A 23 7.35 -4.81 9.23
C PHE A 23 6.01 -4.09 9.24
N VAL A 24 5.72 -3.36 10.31
CA VAL A 24 4.45 -2.63 10.47
C VAL A 24 4.74 -1.19 10.88
N PHE A 25 4.05 -0.25 10.26
CA PHE A 25 4.02 1.16 10.63
C PHE A 25 2.64 1.52 11.15
N ASN A 26 2.60 2.24 12.26
CA ASN A 26 1.36 2.71 12.87
C ASN A 26 1.03 4.12 12.36
N LEU A 27 -0.16 4.28 11.80
CA LEU A 27 -0.67 5.54 11.28
C LEU A 27 -1.82 6.05 12.17
N PRO A 28 -1.52 6.92 13.15
CA PRO A 28 -2.58 7.57 13.93
C PRO A 28 -3.41 8.49 13.02
N ASP A 29 -4.64 8.83 13.42
CA ASP A 29 -5.52 9.76 12.69
C ASP A 29 -5.65 9.43 11.19
N TYR A 30 -5.92 8.16 10.89
CA TYR A 30 -5.95 7.64 9.51
C TYR A 30 -7.03 8.31 8.64
N GLU A 31 -8.06 8.91 9.25
CA GLU A 31 -9.14 9.65 8.58
C GLU A 31 -8.62 10.83 7.74
N ASN A 32 -7.47 11.40 8.13
CA ASN A 32 -6.84 12.52 7.43
C ASN A 32 -5.76 12.06 6.42
N VAL A 33 -5.52 10.76 6.30
CA VAL A 33 -4.47 10.19 5.46
C VAL A 33 -4.98 10.01 4.04
N ASN A 34 -4.49 10.84 3.12
CA ASN A 34 -4.87 10.75 1.71
C ASN A 34 -3.91 9.90 0.89
N HIS A 35 -2.61 10.12 1.07
CA HIS A 35 -1.55 9.44 0.34
C HIS A 35 -0.49 8.93 1.31
N VAL A 36 -0.08 7.69 1.11
CA VAL A 36 0.98 7.03 1.85
C VAL A 36 2.07 6.65 0.86
N VAL A 37 3.31 6.99 1.19
CA VAL A 37 4.50 6.63 0.42
C VAL A 37 5.27 5.62 1.23
N VAL A 38 5.56 4.47 0.64
CA VAL A 38 6.43 3.46 1.24
C VAL A 38 7.66 3.33 0.37
N PHE A 39 8.83 3.36 1.00
CA PHE A 39 10.10 3.34 0.29
C PHE A 39 11.20 2.62 1.07
N MET A 40 12.22 2.16 0.38
CA MET A 40 13.43 1.60 0.97
C MET A 40 14.38 2.73 1.37
N LEU A 41 15.01 2.60 2.54
CA LEU A 41 15.99 3.58 3.03
C LEU A 41 17.34 3.51 2.31
N GLY A 42 17.56 2.49 1.47
CA GLY A 42 18.84 2.26 0.78
C GLY A 42 19.96 1.72 1.67
N THR A 43 19.71 1.45 2.95
CA THR A 43 20.71 0.88 3.87
C THR A 43 20.87 -0.63 3.72
N VAL A 44 19.77 -1.34 3.42
CA VAL A 44 19.73 -2.79 3.23
C VAL A 44 18.83 -3.10 2.02
N PRO A 45 19.36 -3.68 0.93
CA PRO A 45 18.56 -4.10 -0.21
C PRO A 45 17.77 -5.39 0.09
N PHE A 46 16.76 -5.69 -0.72
CA PHE A 46 16.09 -6.99 -0.65
C PHE A 46 17.05 -8.11 -1.07
N PRO A 47 16.95 -9.30 -0.47
CA PRO A 47 17.64 -10.49 -0.96
C PRO A 47 17.31 -10.78 -2.43
N ALA A 48 18.18 -11.52 -3.13
CA ALA A 48 17.95 -11.89 -4.52
C ALA A 48 16.65 -12.70 -4.66
N GLY A 49 15.81 -12.33 -5.64
CA GLY A 49 14.51 -12.97 -5.86
C GLY A 49 13.41 -12.56 -4.87
N MET A 50 13.66 -11.58 -3.99
CA MET A 50 12.68 -11.10 -3.01
C MET A 50 12.22 -9.67 -3.33
N GLY A 51 10.99 -9.35 -2.95
CA GLY A 51 10.43 -8.01 -2.92
C GLY A 51 9.61 -7.78 -1.65
N GLY A 52 9.01 -6.60 -1.54
CA GLY A 52 8.12 -6.25 -0.45
C GLY A 52 6.69 -6.05 -0.92
N ALA A 53 5.75 -6.87 -0.42
CA ALA A 53 4.33 -6.62 -0.53
C ALA A 53 3.92 -5.58 0.52
N VAL A 54 3.25 -4.52 0.09
CA VAL A 54 2.76 -3.44 0.94
C VAL A 54 1.26 -3.61 1.16
N TYR A 55 0.86 -3.73 2.41
CA TYR A 55 -0.53 -3.87 2.82
C TYR A 55 -0.97 -2.69 3.70
N PHE A 56 -2.25 -2.38 3.65
CA PHE A 56 -2.89 -1.38 4.50
C PHE A 56 -4.01 -2.00 5.32
N SER A 57 -3.99 -1.74 6.62
CA SER A 57 -4.95 -2.23 7.59
C SER A 57 -5.91 -1.13 8.01
N PHE A 58 -7.19 -1.30 7.73
CA PHE A 58 -8.24 -0.46 8.28
C PHE A 58 -8.63 -0.95 9.68
N PRO A 59 -8.70 -0.04 10.68
CA PRO A 59 -9.24 -0.38 11.99
C PRO A 59 -10.76 -0.51 11.87
N ASP A 60 -11.29 -1.72 12.07
CA ASP A 60 -12.74 -1.97 12.05
C ASP A 60 -13.30 -2.09 13.49
N PRO A 61 -14.32 -1.29 13.86
CA PRO A 61 -14.93 -1.33 15.18
C PRO A 61 -15.67 -2.64 15.51
N VAL A 62 -16.02 -3.48 14.52
CA VAL A 62 -16.85 -4.67 14.72
C VAL A 62 -16.02 -5.93 15.07
N GLY A 63 -14.70 -5.90 14.92
CA GLY A 63 -13.83 -6.93 15.51
C GLY A 63 -12.69 -7.45 14.64
N GLY A 64 -12.37 -6.79 13.53
CA GLY A 64 -11.28 -7.19 12.63
C GLY A 64 -10.27 -6.09 12.32
N GLN A 65 -9.14 -6.48 11.76
CA GLN A 65 -8.29 -5.61 10.97
C GLN A 65 -8.44 -6.03 9.52
N VAL A 66 -8.94 -5.15 8.68
CA VAL A 66 -9.12 -5.45 7.25
C VAL A 66 -7.85 -5.03 6.53
N TRP A 67 -7.03 -6.01 6.15
CA TRP A 67 -5.82 -5.75 5.39
C TRP A 67 -6.10 -5.85 3.89
N GLN A 68 -5.56 -4.88 3.16
CA GLN A 68 -5.70 -4.78 1.71
C GLN A 68 -4.30 -4.63 1.11
N LEU A 69 -4.00 -5.42 0.09
CA LEU A 69 -2.74 -5.29 -0.64
C LEU A 69 -2.76 -4.01 -1.49
N LEU A 70 -1.90 -3.05 -1.16
CA LEU A 70 -1.78 -1.80 -1.90
C LEU A 70 -0.92 -1.97 -3.17
N GLY A 71 0.11 -2.80 -3.08
CA GLY A 71 1.07 -3.05 -4.15
C GLY A 71 2.39 -3.57 -3.63
N PHE A 72 3.46 -3.33 -4.39
CA PHE A 72 4.76 -3.95 -4.16
C PHE A 72 5.92 -2.99 -4.44
N ILE A 73 6.99 -3.16 -3.66
CA ILE A 73 8.29 -2.49 -3.77
C ILE A 73 9.38 -3.54 -4.02
N THR A 74 10.37 -3.22 -4.85
CA THR A 74 11.47 -4.12 -5.21
C THR A 74 12.79 -3.34 -5.26
N ASN A 75 13.93 -4.00 -5.47
CA ASN A 75 15.20 -3.30 -5.66
C ASN A 75 15.17 -2.37 -6.91
N ASP A 76 14.48 -2.77 -7.98
CA ASP A 76 14.30 -1.94 -9.19
C ASP A 76 13.32 -0.79 -8.98
N LYS A 77 12.28 -1.01 -8.16
CA LYS A 77 11.28 -0.01 -7.78
C LYS A 77 11.26 0.14 -6.25
N PRO A 78 12.25 0.86 -5.67
CA PRO A 78 12.45 0.92 -4.23
C PRO A 78 11.43 1.81 -3.52
N SER A 79 10.50 2.46 -4.24
CA SER A 79 9.47 3.31 -3.65
C SER A 79 8.15 3.22 -4.43
N ALA A 80 7.04 3.40 -3.72
CA ALA A 80 5.70 3.44 -4.28
C ALA A 80 4.80 4.40 -3.49
N ILE A 81 3.86 5.03 -4.19
CA ILE A 81 2.87 5.95 -3.61
C ILE A 81 1.50 5.32 -3.75
N PHE A 82 0.77 5.28 -2.64
CA PHE A 82 -0.54 4.66 -2.54
C PHE A 82 -1.59 5.67 -2.06
N LYS A 83 -2.75 5.64 -2.69
CA LYS A 83 -3.89 6.50 -2.33
C LYS A 83 -4.83 5.75 -1.39
N ILE A 84 -5.05 6.28 -0.20
CA ILE A 84 -5.84 5.62 0.85
C ILE A 84 -7.27 6.14 0.89
N SER A 85 -7.54 7.42 0.56
CA SER A 85 -8.89 8.01 0.69
C SER A 85 -9.96 7.36 -0.19
N GLN A 86 -9.58 6.63 -1.23
CA GLN A 86 -10.50 5.96 -2.15
C GLN A 86 -10.69 4.47 -1.83
N LEU A 87 -9.90 3.95 -0.90
CA LEU A 87 -10.02 2.57 -0.45
C LEU A 87 -11.23 2.48 0.46
N LYS A 88 -12.22 1.71 0.04
CA LYS A 88 -13.34 1.37 0.90
C LYS A 88 -12.90 0.23 1.81
N PRO A 89 -13.24 0.25 3.10
CA PRO A 89 -13.17 -0.95 3.94
C PRO A 89 -14.22 -1.95 3.40
N GLY A 90 -13.81 -2.76 2.42
CA GLY A 90 -14.68 -3.72 1.73
C GLY A 90 -13.82 -4.81 1.09
N GLU A 91 -14.19 -6.05 1.36
CA GLU A 91 -13.49 -7.32 1.04
C GLU A 91 -12.02 -7.34 1.50
N GLY A 92 -11.80 -7.83 2.72
CA GLY A 92 -10.46 -8.16 3.20
C GLY A 92 -9.82 -9.19 2.27
N GLY A 93 -8.67 -8.82 1.70
CA GLY A 93 -7.90 -9.74 0.88
C GLY A 93 -7.18 -10.78 1.73
N GLU A 94 -6.74 -11.87 1.10
CA GLU A 94 -5.79 -12.77 1.74
C GLU A 94 -4.54 -11.98 2.14
N HIS A 95 -4.16 -12.06 3.42
CA HIS A 95 -3.09 -11.27 3.98
C HIS A 95 -2.27 -12.11 4.97
N PRO A 96 -0.94 -12.01 4.95
CA PRO A 96 -0.08 -12.80 5.84
C PRO A 96 -0.05 -12.28 7.29
N PHE A 97 -0.87 -11.28 7.64
CA PHE A 97 -0.89 -10.60 8.95
C PHE A 97 -2.01 -11.10 9.89
N GLY A 98 -2.98 -11.88 9.40
CA GLY A 98 -4.24 -12.22 10.10
C GLY A 98 -4.13 -13.12 11.35
N VAL A 99 -2.94 -13.61 11.69
CA VAL A 99 -2.70 -14.50 12.85
C VAL A 99 -1.71 -13.95 13.88
N MET A 100 -1.11 -12.79 13.63
CA MET A 100 -0.09 -12.27 14.53
C MET A 100 -0.65 -11.24 15.51
N THR A 101 -0.24 -11.36 16.76
CA THR A 101 -0.57 -10.48 17.90
C THR A 101 0.04 -9.08 17.71
N VAL A 102 -0.34 -8.38 16.65
CA VAL A 102 -0.08 -6.95 16.55
C VAL A 102 -1.05 -6.27 17.53
N PRO A 103 -0.58 -5.37 18.42
CA PRO A 103 -1.46 -4.65 19.33
C PRO A 103 -2.56 -3.93 18.53
N ARG A 104 -3.81 -4.39 18.71
CA ARG A 104 -4.97 -3.84 18.01
C ARG A 104 -5.33 -2.51 18.66
N LEU A 105 -4.83 -1.42 18.08
CA LEU A 105 -5.24 -0.08 18.46
C LEU A 105 -6.50 0.25 17.64
N ALA A 106 -7.67 0.27 18.29
CA ALA A 106 -8.98 0.43 17.68
C ALA A 106 -9.21 1.75 16.91
N SER A 107 -8.19 2.61 16.80
CA SER A 107 -8.26 3.92 16.16
C SER A 107 -7.05 4.24 15.27
N VAL A 108 -6.17 3.26 15.04
CA VAL A 108 -4.90 3.46 14.32
C VAL A 108 -4.84 2.52 13.13
N ALA A 109 -4.72 3.09 11.92
CA ALA A 109 -4.47 2.28 10.73
C ALA A 109 -3.02 1.79 10.72
N GLN A 110 -2.76 0.70 10.00
CA GLN A 110 -1.42 0.13 9.95
C GLN A 110 -0.98 -0.08 8.50
N VAL A 111 0.30 0.16 8.23
CA VAL A 111 0.92 -0.17 6.93
C VAL A 111 1.89 -1.30 7.16
N GLY A 112 1.64 -2.44 6.54
CA GLY A 112 2.47 -3.63 6.62
C GLY A 112 3.37 -3.75 5.39
N VAL A 113 4.61 -4.16 5.58
CA VAL A 113 5.51 -4.59 4.52
C VAL A 113 5.91 -6.02 4.80
N SER A 114 5.55 -6.94 3.92
CA SER A 114 5.93 -8.37 3.98
C SER A 114 6.97 -8.65 2.91
N ILE A 115 8.11 -9.24 3.29
CA ILE A 115 9.15 -9.65 2.35
C ILE A 115 8.76 -11.00 1.76
N GLU A 116 8.51 -11.05 0.45
CA GLU A 116 8.02 -12.24 -0.23
C GLU A 116 8.77 -12.47 -1.56
N PRO A 117 8.80 -13.72 -2.07
CA PRO A 117 9.41 -14.02 -3.36
C PRO A 117 8.72 -13.23 -4.48
N LEU A 118 9.51 -12.73 -5.44
CA LEU A 118 8.99 -11.95 -6.56
C LEU A 118 7.94 -12.75 -7.36
N GLU A 119 8.10 -14.07 -7.48
CA GLU A 119 7.14 -14.94 -8.15
C GLU A 119 5.77 -14.92 -7.46
N GLN A 120 5.75 -14.84 -6.13
CA GLN A 120 4.52 -14.76 -5.34
C GLN A 120 3.88 -13.36 -5.46
N LEU A 121 4.69 -12.30 -5.53
CA LEU A 121 4.19 -10.93 -5.71
C LEU A 121 3.47 -10.75 -7.05
N VAL A 122 3.97 -11.38 -8.12
CA VAL A 122 3.36 -11.31 -9.46
C VAL A 122 2.01 -12.02 -9.53
N GLN A 123 1.79 -13.02 -8.67
CA GLN A 123 0.51 -13.74 -8.58
C GLN A 123 -0.53 -12.97 -7.76
N GLN A 124 -0.10 -12.02 -6.93
CA GLN A 124 -1.00 -11.23 -6.12
C GLN A 124 -1.58 -10.06 -6.92
N THR A 125 -2.89 -9.86 -6.80
CA THR A 125 -3.58 -8.73 -7.42
C THR A 125 -3.80 -7.64 -6.37
N PRO A 126 -3.10 -6.48 -6.45
CA PRO A 126 -3.34 -5.38 -5.53
C PRO A 126 -4.74 -4.81 -5.72
N VAL A 127 -5.31 -4.25 -4.64
CA VAL A 127 -6.67 -3.69 -4.69
C VAL A 127 -6.74 -2.55 -5.69
N SER A 128 -7.79 -2.56 -6.52
CA SER A 128 -8.01 -1.55 -7.55
C SER A 128 -8.17 -0.17 -6.92
N GLY A 129 -7.36 0.80 -7.36
CA GLY A 129 -7.37 2.19 -6.86
C GLY A 129 -6.33 2.51 -5.79
N ALA A 130 -5.60 1.52 -5.24
CA ALA A 130 -4.52 1.77 -4.28
C ALA A 130 -3.28 2.39 -4.93
N THR A 131 -2.95 1.98 -6.16
CA THR A 131 -1.75 2.42 -6.86
C THR A 131 -2.06 3.64 -7.73
N VAL A 132 -1.31 4.73 -7.56
CA VAL A 132 -1.44 5.94 -8.40
C VAL A 132 -0.85 5.73 -9.80
N CYS A 133 0.00 4.70 -9.95
CA CYS A 133 0.81 4.43 -11.15
C CYS A 133 0.37 3.22 -11.99
N ALA A 134 -0.82 2.65 -11.76
CA ALA A 134 -1.42 1.81 -12.79
C ALA A 134 -1.89 2.81 -13.84
N VAL A 135 -1.22 2.79 -14.98
CA VAL A 135 -1.46 3.54 -16.22
C VAL A 135 -2.94 3.81 -16.51
N ASP A 136 -3.53 4.81 -15.86
CA ASP A 136 -4.90 5.25 -16.19
C ASP A 136 -5.18 6.74 -15.88
N SER A 137 -4.41 7.40 -15.00
CA SER A 137 -4.67 8.83 -14.72
C SER A 137 -4.35 9.77 -15.90
N PHE A 138 -3.49 9.37 -16.84
CA PHE A 138 -3.11 10.22 -17.99
C PHE A 138 -3.95 9.97 -19.26
N MET A 139 -4.63 8.81 -19.37
CA MET A 139 -5.50 8.51 -20.50
C MET A 139 -6.93 9.04 -20.32
N GLN A 140 -7.38 9.24 -19.07
CA GLN A 140 -8.71 9.77 -18.77
C GLN A 140 -8.92 11.23 -19.26
N VAL A 141 -7.85 12.00 -19.49
CA VAL A 141 -7.96 13.40 -19.94
C VAL A 141 -8.01 13.54 -21.47
N ARG A 142 -7.71 12.48 -22.25
CA ARG A 142 -7.77 12.52 -23.73
C ARG A 142 -9.04 11.92 -24.33
N ALA A 143 -9.76 11.06 -23.60
CA ALA A 143 -10.94 10.39 -24.13
C ALA A 143 -12.12 11.34 -24.40
N LEU A 144 -12.22 12.48 -23.71
CA LEU A 144 -13.30 13.45 -23.98
C LEU A 144 -13.06 14.32 -25.23
N TRP A 145 -11.83 14.46 -25.71
CA TRP A 145 -11.53 15.30 -26.89
C TRP A 145 -11.69 14.56 -28.22
N VAL A 146 -11.60 13.22 -28.24
CA VAL A 146 -11.79 12.44 -29.47
C VAL A 146 -13.27 12.23 -29.80
N ILE A 147 -14.13 12.12 -28.78
CA ILE A 147 -15.57 11.88 -28.99
C ILE A 147 -16.29 13.13 -29.55
N CYS A 148 -15.78 14.35 -29.29
CA CYS A 148 -16.37 15.57 -29.82
C CYS A 148 -16.03 15.84 -31.31
N SER A 149 -15.03 15.15 -31.88
CA SER A 149 -14.61 15.37 -33.27
C SER A 149 -15.34 14.49 -34.29
N VAL A 150 -16.11 13.48 -33.86
CA VAL A 150 -16.81 12.53 -34.75
C VAL A 150 -18.30 12.88 -34.92
N HIS A 151 -18.83 13.86 -34.19
CA HIS A 151 -20.25 14.26 -34.28
C HIS A 151 -20.49 15.52 -35.13
N ASN A 152 -19.53 15.91 -35.98
CA ASN A 152 -19.69 17.02 -36.93
C ASN A 152 -19.20 16.66 -38.33
N GLN A 153 -19.79 15.59 -38.89
CA GLN A 153 -19.92 15.33 -40.33
C GLN A 153 -21.31 14.74 -40.58
#